data_AF-A0A9D7CI07-F1
#
_entry.id   AF-A0A9D7CI07-F1
#
_cell.length_a   1.000
_cell.length_b   1.000
_cell.length_c   1.000
_cell.angle_alpha   90.00
_cell.angle_beta   90.00
_cell.angle_gamma   90.00
#
_symmetry.space_group_name_H-M   'P 1'
#
loop_
_entity.id
_entity.type
_entity.pdbx_description
1 polymer ?
#
loop_
_entity_poly.entity_id
_entity_poly.type
_entity_poly.pdbx_seq_one_letter_code
_entity_poly.pdbx_strand_id
1 'polypeptide(L)'
;MPRRTLAFIVFALVMAAGCVRLGVWQLSRLGEQRAVNARVAARLEAEPADWETATRDSAMARYRRVRLAGRYDYARELVLTSRGRSGAPGVHVLTPLVVAGGELVLVNRGWAYAADGMTVDLSPWREGDSVTVDGYLEEYVIASGMMSTPSQPRGIRRLVRDSIEARLGERVAPFLVVQRQGAVQGDTLAHLIRVDLPTLGEGSHRSYAIQWFAFALIAVVGAGAVVRRPRR
;
A
#
# COMPACT_ATOMS: atom_id res chain seq x y z
N MET A 1 -48.27 8.84 30.48
CA MET A 1 -47.72 7.65 29.76
C MET A 1 -47.39 6.54 30.75
N PRO A 2 -47.43 5.24 30.38
CA PRO A 2 -47.02 4.16 31.28
C PRO A 2 -45.50 4.25 31.52
N ARG A 3 -45.02 3.99 32.74
CA ARG A 3 -43.58 4.00 33.07
C ARG A 3 -42.73 3.14 32.12
N ARG A 4 -43.28 2.01 31.66
CA ARG A 4 -42.65 1.10 30.70
C ARG A 4 -42.46 1.73 29.31
N THR A 5 -43.44 2.48 28.81
CA THR A 5 -43.32 3.18 27.52
C THR A 5 -42.33 4.32 27.60
N LEU A 6 -42.31 5.07 28.71
CA LEU A 6 -41.32 6.12 28.93
C LEU A 6 -39.90 5.54 28.96
N ALA A 7 -39.68 4.45 29.70
CA ALA A 7 -38.40 3.76 29.73
C ALA A 7 -37.95 3.26 28.34
N PHE A 8 -38.87 2.72 27.54
CA PHE A 8 -38.58 2.29 26.17
C PHE A 8 -38.17 3.46 25.26
N ILE A 9 -38.86 4.61 25.34
CA ILE A 9 -38.52 5.80 24.55
C ILE A 9 -37.14 6.32 24.94
N VAL A 10 -36.86 6.43 26.23
CA VAL A 10 -35.54 6.88 26.71
C VAL A 10 -34.44 5.94 26.21
N PHE A 11 -34.65 4.62 26.32
CA PHE A 11 -33.71 3.64 25.81
C PHE A 11 -33.48 3.78 24.29
N ALA A 12 -34.56 3.91 23.51
CA ALA A 12 -34.47 4.07 22.06
C ALA A 12 -33.74 5.36 21.66
N LEU A 13 -33.96 6.47 22.39
CA LEU A 13 -33.25 7.73 22.16
C LEU A 13 -31.77 7.63 22.51
N VAL A 14 -31.42 6.97 23.62
CA VAL A 14 -30.01 6.71 23.99
C VAL A 14 -29.33 5.85 22.94
N MET A 15 -30.00 4.79 22.47
CA MET A 15 -29.49 3.93 21.40
C MET A 15 -29.29 4.72 20.10
N ALA A 16 -30.27 5.53 19.71
CA ALA A 16 -30.20 6.37 18.52
C ALA A 16 -29.04 7.38 18.62
N ALA A 17 -28.87 8.05 19.76
CA ALA A 17 -27.75 8.96 20.00
C ALA A 17 -26.40 8.25 19.91
N GLY A 18 -26.30 7.04 20.47
CA GLY A 18 -25.11 6.19 20.34
C GLY A 18 -24.80 5.85 18.88
N CYS A 19 -25.81 5.44 18.10
CA CYS A 19 -25.67 5.13 16.69
C CYS A 19 -25.26 6.36 15.87
N VAL A 20 -25.87 7.53 16.09
CA VAL A 20 -25.48 8.79 15.43
C VAL A 20 -24.01 9.11 15.72
N ARG A 21 -23.58 9.00 16.98
CA ARG A 21 -22.19 9.23 17.37
C ARG A 21 -21.23 8.28 16.63
N LEU A 22 -21.58 7.01 16.50
CA LEU A 22 -20.78 6.03 15.74
C LEU A 22 -20.76 6.34 14.24
N GLY A 23 -21.89 6.79 13.67
CA GLY A 23 -21.97 7.23 12.27
C GLY A 23 -21.05 8.43 12.00
N VAL A 24 -21.07 9.44 12.86
CA VAL A 24 -20.17 10.61 12.78
C VAL A 24 -18.71 10.20 12.91
N TRP A 25 -18.39 9.29 13.84
CA TRP A 25 -17.04 8.76 13.99
C TRP A 25 -16.55 8.05 12.72
N GLN A 26 -17.39 7.24 12.08
CA GLN A 26 -17.06 6.60 10.80
C GLN A 26 -16.82 7.62 9.68
N LEU A 27 -17.61 8.71 9.62
CA LEU A 27 -17.36 9.79 8.65
C LEU A 27 -16.04 10.53 8.92
N SER A 28 -15.65 10.72 10.18
CA SER A 28 -14.34 11.28 10.53
C SER A 28 -13.20 10.41 10.00
N ARG A 29 -13.26 9.09 10.25
CA ARG A 29 -12.26 8.13 9.74
C ARG A 29 -12.19 8.10 8.22
N LEU A 30 -13.34 8.20 7.55
CA LEU A 30 -13.39 8.35 6.10
C LEU A 30 -12.66 9.62 5.63
N GLY A 31 -12.87 10.75 6.30
CA GLY A 31 -12.19 12.02 6.00
C GLY A 31 -10.67 11.93 6.19
N GLU A 32 -10.22 11.32 7.28
CA GLU A 32 -8.80 11.06 7.54
C GLU A 32 -8.18 10.19 6.43
N GLN A 33 -8.83 9.09 6.06
CA GLN A 33 -8.36 8.20 4.99
C GLN A 33 -8.28 8.94 3.64
N ARG A 34 -9.27 9.77 3.32
CA ARG A 34 -9.27 10.59 2.11
C ARG A 34 -8.13 11.60 2.10
N ALA A 35 -7.85 12.24 3.23
CA ALA A 35 -6.74 13.19 3.33
C ALA A 35 -5.38 12.51 3.11
N VAL A 36 -5.20 11.29 3.65
CA VAL A 36 -4.01 10.48 3.37
C VAL A 36 -3.94 10.11 1.89
N ASN A 37 -5.03 9.59 1.32
CA ASN A 37 -5.08 9.21 -0.09
C ASN A 37 -4.77 10.39 -1.02
N ALA A 38 -5.32 11.57 -0.74
CA ALA A 38 -5.06 12.78 -1.52
C ALA A 38 -3.58 13.18 -1.49
N ARG A 39 -2.91 13.06 -0.33
CA ARG A 39 -1.46 13.32 -0.23
C ARG A 39 -0.65 12.30 -1.04
N VAL A 40 -1.03 11.03 -1.01
CA VAL A 40 -0.35 9.98 -1.79
C VAL A 40 -0.55 10.21 -3.28
N ALA A 41 -1.78 10.49 -3.73
CA ALA A 41 -2.09 10.83 -5.12
C ALA A 41 -1.27 12.03 -5.61
N ALA A 42 -1.25 13.13 -4.84
CA ALA A 42 -0.48 14.32 -5.19
C ALA A 42 1.03 14.03 -5.35
N ARG A 43 1.61 13.17 -4.51
CA ARG A 43 3.02 12.76 -4.64
C ARG A 43 3.30 11.90 -5.88
N LEU A 44 2.35 11.05 -6.25
CA LEU A 44 2.45 10.16 -7.42
C LEU A 44 2.17 10.88 -8.74
N GLU A 45 1.46 12.01 -8.71
CA GLU A 45 1.14 12.86 -9.87
C GLU A 45 2.15 13.99 -10.07
N ALA A 46 2.86 14.41 -9.01
CA ALA A 46 3.91 15.43 -9.10
C ALA A 46 4.99 15.07 -10.14
N GLU A 47 5.74 16.07 -10.60
CA GLU A 47 6.90 15.82 -11.47
C GLU A 47 7.99 15.02 -10.72
N PRO A 48 8.72 14.11 -11.40
CA PRO A 48 9.83 13.40 -10.80
C PRO A 48 10.90 14.36 -10.30
N ALA A 49 11.27 14.24 -9.03
CA ALA A 49 12.41 14.93 -8.46
C ALA A 49 13.71 14.17 -8.76
N ASP A 50 14.84 14.88 -8.69
CA ASP A 50 16.15 14.23 -8.64
C ASP A 50 16.29 13.39 -7.35
N TRP A 51 17.18 12.40 -7.39
CA TRP A 51 17.39 11.46 -6.29
C TRP A 51 17.79 12.14 -4.97
N GLU A 52 18.72 13.08 -5.02
CA GLU A 52 19.26 13.75 -3.82
C GLU A 52 18.21 14.62 -3.11
N THR A 53 17.41 15.33 -3.88
CA THR A 53 16.32 16.20 -3.40
C THR A 53 15.14 15.37 -2.90
N ALA A 54 14.87 14.23 -3.54
CA ALA A 54 13.78 13.35 -3.13
C ALA A 54 14.05 12.64 -1.80
N THR A 55 15.30 12.28 -1.53
CA THR A 55 15.72 11.52 -0.34
C THR A 55 16.12 12.39 0.86
N ARG A 56 16.37 13.69 0.65
CA ARG A 56 16.71 14.66 1.72
C ARG A 56 15.67 14.74 2.84
N ASP A 57 14.38 14.66 2.51
CA ASP A 57 13.29 14.70 3.49
C ASP A 57 12.61 13.32 3.58
N SER A 58 13.03 12.54 4.57
CA SER A 58 12.54 11.18 4.76
C SER A 58 11.05 11.11 5.09
N ALA A 59 10.49 12.10 5.79
CA ALA A 59 9.08 12.13 6.16
C ALA A 59 8.16 12.34 4.94
N MET A 60 8.70 12.93 3.88
CA MET A 60 7.98 13.19 2.63
C MET A 60 8.44 12.32 1.45
N ALA A 61 9.43 11.45 1.66
CA ALA A 61 10.03 10.62 0.61
C ALA A 61 9.03 9.60 0.05
N ARG A 62 8.29 8.88 0.89
CA ARG A 62 7.41 7.80 0.42
C ARG A 62 6.38 8.26 -0.61
N TYR A 63 6.25 7.51 -1.70
CA TYR A 63 5.44 7.78 -2.89
C TYR A 63 5.85 9.00 -3.72
N ARG A 64 6.93 9.70 -3.36
CA ARG A 64 7.47 10.78 -4.19
C ARG A 64 8.09 10.18 -5.44
N ARG A 65 7.75 10.75 -6.60
CA ARG A 65 8.35 10.34 -7.87
C ARG A 65 9.81 10.74 -7.94
N VAL A 66 10.61 9.85 -8.53
CA VAL A 66 12.03 10.05 -8.77
C VAL A 66 12.43 9.59 -10.15
N ARG A 67 13.45 10.26 -10.70
CA ARG A 67 14.17 9.80 -11.87
C ARG A 67 15.66 9.72 -11.54
N LEU A 68 16.24 8.54 -11.72
CA LEU A 68 17.64 8.27 -11.41
C LEU A 68 18.26 7.43 -12.52
N ALA A 69 19.50 7.76 -12.87
CA ALA A 69 20.29 7.00 -13.84
C ALA A 69 21.40 6.24 -13.13
N GLY A 70 21.71 5.05 -13.63
CA GLY A 70 22.74 4.21 -13.04
C GLY A 70 22.98 2.94 -13.85
N ARG A 71 23.75 2.02 -13.25
CA ARG A 71 24.04 0.71 -13.82
C ARG A 71 23.48 -0.41 -12.94
N TYR A 72 22.68 -1.29 -13.50
CA TYR A 72 22.15 -2.46 -12.79
C TYR A 72 23.27 -3.44 -12.46
N ASP A 73 23.20 -3.99 -11.25
CA ASP A 73 24.03 -5.09 -10.78
C ASP A 73 23.22 -6.39 -10.77
N TYR A 74 23.21 -7.07 -11.93
CA TYR A 74 22.50 -8.33 -12.12
C TYR A 74 23.09 -9.50 -11.32
N ALA A 75 24.34 -9.40 -10.85
CA ALA A 75 24.97 -10.46 -10.08
C ALA A 75 24.28 -10.60 -8.71
N ARG A 76 23.85 -9.47 -8.14
CA ARG A 76 23.25 -9.37 -6.80
C ARG A 76 21.73 -9.19 -6.81
N GLU A 77 21.05 -9.73 -7.83
CA GLU A 77 19.59 -9.72 -7.88
C GLU A 77 18.93 -10.52 -6.74
N LEU A 78 17.85 -9.95 -6.24
CA LEU A 78 17.01 -10.53 -5.19
C LEU A 78 15.58 -10.72 -5.71
N VAL A 79 14.90 -11.70 -5.14
CA VAL A 79 13.52 -12.05 -5.48
C VAL A 79 12.66 -11.89 -4.24
N LEU A 80 11.72 -10.95 -4.27
CA LEU A 80 10.73 -10.77 -3.22
C LEU A 80 9.59 -11.77 -3.40
N THR A 81 9.57 -12.79 -2.57
CA THR A 81 8.72 -13.96 -2.77
C THR A 81 7.28 -13.74 -2.29
N SER A 82 6.38 -14.62 -2.74
CA SER A 82 4.97 -14.66 -2.35
C SER A 82 4.26 -13.33 -2.67
N ARG A 83 4.41 -12.87 -3.91
CA ARG A 83 3.71 -11.71 -4.44
C ARG A 83 2.66 -12.19 -5.43
N GLY A 84 1.43 -12.35 -4.94
CA GLY A 84 0.30 -12.70 -5.80
C GLY A 84 -0.17 -11.49 -6.61
N ARG A 85 -0.56 -11.70 -7.87
CA ARG A 85 -1.19 -10.67 -8.70
C ARG A 85 -2.35 -11.27 -9.49
N SER A 86 -3.52 -10.66 -9.39
CA SER A 86 -4.75 -11.08 -10.10
C SER A 86 -5.06 -12.58 -9.98
N GLY A 87 -4.84 -13.16 -8.80
CA GLY A 87 -5.06 -14.60 -8.53
C GLY A 87 -3.91 -15.53 -8.92
N ALA A 88 -2.87 -15.04 -9.60
CA ALA A 88 -1.68 -15.82 -9.94
C ALA A 88 -0.57 -15.64 -8.89
N PRO A 89 0.13 -16.71 -8.48
CA PRO A 89 1.34 -16.61 -7.66
C PRO A 89 2.50 -16.01 -8.46
N GLY A 90 3.40 -15.33 -7.77
CA GLY A 90 4.53 -14.68 -8.39
C GLY A 90 5.49 -14.07 -7.39
N VAL A 91 6.42 -13.29 -7.91
CA VAL A 91 7.51 -12.65 -7.17
C VAL A 91 7.76 -11.25 -7.72
N HIS A 92 8.32 -10.36 -6.90
CA HIS A 92 8.93 -9.13 -7.43
C HIS A 92 10.42 -9.29 -7.62
N VAL A 93 10.94 -8.80 -8.73
CA VAL A 93 12.37 -8.78 -9.04
C VAL A 93 12.97 -7.48 -8.54
N LEU A 94 13.98 -7.59 -7.68
CA LEU A 94 14.71 -6.48 -7.10
C LEU A 94 16.14 -6.52 -7.61
N THR A 95 16.55 -5.49 -8.34
CA THR A 95 17.91 -5.38 -8.89
C THR A 95 18.58 -4.16 -8.29
N PRO A 96 19.74 -4.30 -7.64
CA PRO A 96 20.52 -3.16 -7.19
C PRO A 96 20.95 -2.30 -8.39
N LEU A 97 20.88 -0.98 -8.25
CA LEU A 97 21.29 0.01 -9.23
C LEU A 97 22.39 0.87 -8.61
N VAL A 98 23.57 0.85 -9.20
CA VAL A 98 24.68 1.73 -8.80
C VAL A 98 24.46 3.08 -9.47
N VAL A 99 24.19 4.12 -8.69
CA VAL A 99 23.97 5.48 -9.19
C VAL A 99 25.25 6.30 -9.15
N ALA A 100 25.19 7.52 -9.71
CA ALA A 100 26.28 8.49 -9.60
C ALA A 100 26.65 8.71 -8.12
N GLY A 101 27.95 8.75 -7.82
CA GLY A 101 28.46 8.80 -6.44
C GLY A 101 28.67 7.43 -5.79
N GLY A 102 28.33 6.33 -6.47
CA GLY A 102 28.59 4.96 -5.99
C GLY A 102 27.56 4.43 -4.99
N GLU A 103 26.49 5.18 -4.72
CA GLU A 103 25.39 4.71 -3.88
C GLU A 103 24.64 3.54 -4.55
N LEU A 104 24.30 2.53 -3.75
CA LEU A 104 23.56 1.36 -4.21
C LEU A 104 22.07 1.52 -3.90
N VAL A 105 21.24 1.72 -4.92
CA VAL A 105 19.79 1.88 -4.78
C VAL A 105 19.09 0.58 -5.17
N LEU A 106 18.26 0.03 -4.30
CA LEU A 106 17.47 -1.15 -4.65
C LEU A 106 16.28 -0.74 -5.53
N VAL A 107 16.17 -1.33 -6.72
CA VAL A 107 15.06 -1.06 -7.65
C VAL A 107 14.14 -2.27 -7.72
N ASN A 108 12.89 -2.11 -7.33
CA ASN A 108 11.83 -3.05 -7.64
C ASN A 108 11.39 -2.84 -9.09
N ARG A 109 11.82 -3.76 -9.96
CA ARG A 109 11.57 -3.71 -11.40
C ARG A 109 10.21 -4.27 -11.78
N GLY A 110 9.47 -4.87 -10.85
CA GLY A 110 8.14 -5.39 -11.09
C GLY A 110 8.02 -6.88 -10.82
N TRP A 111 6.92 -7.43 -11.31
CA TRP A 111 6.39 -8.74 -11.02
C TRP A 111 6.67 -9.74 -12.14
N ALA A 112 7.02 -10.95 -11.77
CA ALA A 112 7.10 -12.11 -12.65
C ALA A 112 6.26 -13.27 -12.08
N TYR A 113 5.66 -14.04 -12.98
CA TYR A 113 4.98 -15.27 -12.61
C TYR A 113 5.97 -16.28 -12.04
N ALA A 114 5.57 -16.93 -10.95
CA ALA A 114 6.31 -18.01 -10.32
C ALA A 114 5.28 -19.00 -9.79
N ALA A 115 5.27 -20.22 -10.32
CA ALA A 115 4.23 -21.21 -9.99
C ALA A 115 4.20 -21.57 -8.50
N ASP A 116 5.38 -21.63 -7.86
CA ASP A 116 5.55 -21.86 -6.43
C ASP A 116 5.53 -20.55 -5.60
N GLY A 117 5.45 -19.40 -6.26
CA GLY A 117 5.56 -18.07 -5.64
C GLY A 117 6.94 -17.76 -5.06
N MET A 118 7.99 -18.50 -5.43
CA MET A 118 9.32 -18.42 -4.82
C MET A 118 10.45 -18.41 -5.85
N THR A 119 10.42 -19.30 -6.85
CA THR A 119 11.44 -19.43 -7.91
C THR A 119 11.01 -18.74 -9.20
N VAL A 120 11.96 -18.08 -9.86
CA VAL A 120 11.79 -17.58 -11.23
C VAL A 120 13.13 -17.56 -11.95
N ASP A 121 13.14 -17.88 -13.24
CA ASP A 121 14.29 -17.62 -14.09
C ASP A 121 14.35 -16.12 -14.42
N LEU A 122 15.47 -15.48 -14.08
CA LEU A 122 15.69 -14.05 -14.28
C LEU A 122 16.31 -13.71 -15.64
N SER A 123 16.90 -14.70 -16.32
CA SER A 123 17.58 -14.48 -17.60
C SER A 123 16.72 -13.82 -18.67
N PRO A 124 15.43 -14.17 -18.85
CA PRO A 124 14.55 -13.51 -19.82
C PRO A 124 14.25 -12.04 -19.51
N TRP A 125 14.42 -11.63 -18.25
CA TRP A 125 14.05 -10.30 -17.76
C TRP A 125 15.23 -9.34 -17.70
N ARG A 126 16.40 -9.70 -18.24
CA ARG A 126 17.59 -8.83 -18.23
C ARG A 126 17.36 -7.64 -19.17
N GLU A 127 17.45 -6.42 -18.64
CA GLU A 127 17.44 -5.19 -19.42
C GLU A 127 18.89 -4.73 -19.71
N GLY A 128 19.05 -3.59 -20.37
CA GLY A 128 20.36 -2.96 -20.52
C GLY A 128 21.03 -2.68 -19.18
N ASP A 129 22.36 -2.70 -19.14
CA ASP A 129 23.11 -2.46 -17.89
C ASP A 129 22.93 -1.03 -17.43
N SER A 130 23.06 -0.05 -18.34
CA SER A 130 22.84 1.37 -18.06
C SER A 130 21.39 1.74 -18.32
N VAL A 131 20.72 2.34 -17.33
CA VAL A 131 19.30 2.68 -17.41
C VAL A 131 19.00 4.01 -16.72
N THR A 132 17.94 4.67 -17.17
CA THR A 132 17.28 5.73 -16.42
C THR A 132 15.95 5.18 -15.90
N VAL A 133 15.84 5.05 -14.59
CA VAL A 133 14.65 4.53 -13.91
C VAL A 133 13.71 5.68 -13.57
N ASP A 134 12.46 5.61 -14.07
CA ASP A 134 11.34 6.42 -13.58
C ASP A 134 10.54 5.59 -12.58
N GLY A 135 10.35 6.12 -11.38
CA GLY A 135 9.72 5.36 -10.30
C GLY A 135 9.20 6.26 -9.19
N TYR A 136 8.85 5.63 -8.07
CA TYR A 136 8.56 6.33 -6.82
C TYR A 136 9.32 5.69 -5.67
N LEU A 137 9.59 6.47 -4.63
CA LEU A 137 10.27 6.00 -3.43
C LEU A 137 9.33 5.16 -2.57
N GLU A 138 9.84 4.05 -2.07
CA GLU A 138 9.18 3.20 -1.09
C GLU A 138 10.12 2.97 0.10
N GLU A 139 9.52 2.80 1.27
CA GLU A 139 10.25 2.59 2.52
C GLU A 139 10.54 1.11 2.76
N TYR A 140 11.67 0.83 3.41
CA TYR A 140 11.92 -0.48 3.98
C TYR A 140 11.00 -0.70 5.18
N VAL A 141 10.60 -1.95 5.40
CA VAL A 141 9.80 -2.31 6.56
C VAL A 141 10.70 -2.46 7.79
N ILE A 142 10.20 -2.01 8.93
CA ILE A 142 10.85 -2.26 10.22
C ILE A 142 10.74 -3.77 10.51
N ALA A 143 11.86 -4.39 10.86
CA ALA A 143 11.87 -5.80 11.24
C ALA A 143 10.92 -6.05 12.42
N SER A 144 9.97 -6.96 12.25
CA SER A 144 9.03 -7.34 13.30
C SER A 144 8.81 -8.86 13.30
N GLY A 145 9.13 -9.50 14.42
CA GLY A 145 9.06 -10.96 14.60
C GLY A 145 10.24 -11.73 13.99
N MET A 146 10.18 -13.07 14.07
CA MET A 146 11.20 -13.95 13.52
C MET A 146 11.28 -13.80 11.99
N MET A 147 12.48 -13.51 11.49
CA MET A 147 12.76 -13.51 10.07
C MET A 147 13.02 -14.94 9.62
N SER A 148 12.06 -15.56 8.94
CA SER A 148 12.33 -16.81 8.22
C SER A 148 13.16 -16.47 7.00
N THR A 149 14.44 -16.86 7.02
CA THR A 149 15.31 -16.84 5.84
C THR A 149 14.69 -17.75 4.79
N PRO A 150 14.36 -17.25 3.58
CA PRO A 150 13.89 -18.13 2.52
C PRO A 150 14.96 -19.18 2.23
N SER A 151 14.55 -20.42 1.98
CA SER A 151 15.43 -21.54 1.64
C SER A 151 16.19 -21.36 0.32
N GLN A 152 15.99 -20.26 -0.39
CA GLN A 152 16.54 -20.00 -1.70
C GLN A 152 17.67 -18.95 -1.70
N PRO A 153 18.67 -19.10 -2.59
CA PRO A 153 19.86 -18.24 -2.61
C PRO A 153 19.58 -16.77 -2.93
N ARG A 154 18.48 -16.45 -3.63
CA ARG A 154 18.08 -15.07 -3.99
C ARG A 154 16.77 -14.59 -3.35
N GLY A 155 16.04 -15.48 -2.68
CA GLY A 155 14.72 -15.18 -2.11
C GLY A 155 14.78 -14.33 -0.84
N ILE A 156 13.95 -13.29 -0.76
CA ILE A 156 13.63 -12.53 0.44
C ILE A 156 12.11 -12.45 0.62
N ARG A 157 11.60 -12.47 1.85
CA ARG A 157 10.14 -12.36 2.13
C ARG A 157 9.69 -10.93 2.45
N ARG A 158 10.60 -10.14 3.02
CA ARG A 158 10.35 -8.79 3.51
C ARG A 158 11.48 -7.86 3.09
N LEU A 159 11.13 -6.60 2.84
CA LEU A 159 12.06 -5.53 2.48
C LEU A 159 12.65 -4.90 3.76
N VAL A 160 13.43 -5.68 4.51
CA VAL A 160 14.15 -5.18 5.70
C VAL A 160 15.54 -4.75 5.27
N ARG A 161 15.88 -3.47 5.49
CA ARG A 161 17.13 -2.87 5.01
C ARG A 161 18.36 -3.63 5.48
N ASP A 162 18.52 -3.82 6.79
CA ASP A 162 19.70 -4.47 7.36
C ASP A 162 19.91 -5.90 6.83
N SER A 163 18.83 -6.64 6.60
CA SER A 163 18.91 -8.00 6.03
C SER A 163 19.26 -8.00 4.56
N ILE A 164 18.86 -6.97 3.82
CA ILE A 164 19.26 -6.77 2.43
C ILE A 164 20.73 -6.37 2.37
N GLU A 165 21.18 -5.43 3.20
CA GLU A 165 22.60 -5.03 3.29
C GLU A 165 23.50 -6.21 3.63
N ALA A 166 23.13 -7.01 4.64
CA ALA A 166 23.88 -8.22 5.01
C ALA A 166 23.99 -9.24 3.87
N ARG A 167 22.98 -9.30 3.00
CA ARG A 167 22.94 -10.24 1.87
C ARG A 167 23.67 -9.72 0.64
N LEU A 168 23.70 -8.40 0.44
CA LEU A 168 24.42 -7.73 -0.65
C LEU A 168 25.89 -7.48 -0.30
N GLY A 169 26.26 -7.52 0.98
CA GLY A 169 27.59 -7.20 1.48
C GLY A 169 27.93 -5.71 1.41
N GLU A 170 26.94 -4.85 1.19
CA GLU A 170 27.12 -3.42 0.93
C GLU A 170 25.91 -2.63 1.47
N ARG A 171 26.14 -1.36 1.83
CA ARG A 171 25.06 -0.48 2.27
C ARG A 171 24.19 -0.08 1.09
N VAL A 172 22.88 -0.11 1.30
CA VAL A 172 21.91 0.37 0.29
C VAL A 172 21.38 1.74 0.68
N ALA A 173 20.85 2.48 -0.27
CA ALA A 173 20.12 3.72 -0.01
C ALA A 173 19.06 3.55 1.10
N PRO A 174 18.70 4.63 1.83
CA PRO A 174 17.66 4.59 2.87
C PRO A 174 16.25 4.31 2.31
N PHE A 175 16.05 4.45 1.00
CA PHE A 175 14.80 4.15 0.29
C PHE A 175 15.08 3.19 -0.87
N LEU A 176 14.05 2.45 -1.28
CA LEU A 176 14.06 1.71 -2.54
C LEU A 176 13.21 2.45 -3.58
N VAL A 177 13.44 2.14 -4.86
CA VAL A 177 12.66 2.70 -5.96
C VAL A 177 11.75 1.62 -6.53
N VAL A 178 10.45 1.89 -6.60
CA VAL A 178 9.51 1.06 -7.35
C VAL A 178 9.38 1.62 -8.75
N GLN A 179 9.85 0.87 -9.74
CA GLN A 179 9.86 1.30 -11.13
C GLN A 179 8.42 1.34 -11.66
N ARG A 180 8.06 2.49 -12.25
CA ARG A 180 6.76 2.67 -12.88
C ARG A 180 6.78 2.12 -14.30
N GLN A 181 5.59 1.82 -14.81
CA GLN A 181 5.42 1.60 -16.23
C GLN A 181 5.70 2.93 -16.95
N GLY A 182 6.81 2.99 -17.70
CA GLY A 182 7.06 4.08 -18.62
C GLY A 182 6.07 4.02 -19.78
N ALA A 183 5.91 5.13 -20.52
CA ALA A 183 5.16 5.19 -21.77
C ALA A 183 5.86 4.45 -22.93
N VAL A 184 6.54 3.34 -22.65
CA VAL A 184 7.24 2.54 -23.65
C VAL A 184 6.20 1.73 -24.40
N GLN A 185 5.86 2.20 -25.60
CA GLN A 185 5.23 1.39 -26.65
C GLN A 185 6.29 0.40 -27.13
N GLY A 186 6.20 -0.83 -26.63
CA GLY A 186 7.11 -1.93 -26.98
C GLY A 186 6.56 -3.24 -26.42
N ASP A 187 6.81 -4.33 -27.13
CA ASP A 187 6.16 -5.63 -26.99
C ASP A 187 6.05 -6.09 -25.51
N THR A 188 4.81 -6.17 -25.01
CA THR A 188 4.44 -6.46 -23.61
C THR A 188 4.93 -7.81 -23.10
N LEU A 189 5.50 -8.66 -23.96
CA LEU A 189 5.88 -10.03 -23.66
C LEU A 189 7.32 -10.17 -23.10
N ALA A 190 8.17 -9.15 -23.19
CA ALA A 190 9.57 -9.21 -22.78
C ALA A 190 9.93 -8.39 -21.52
N HIS A 191 8.93 -7.86 -20.82
CA HIS A 191 9.15 -6.97 -19.68
C HIS A 191 8.43 -7.44 -18.42
N LEU A 192 9.10 -7.33 -17.27
CA LEU A 192 8.48 -7.53 -15.96
C LEU A 192 7.25 -6.64 -15.83
N ILE A 193 6.19 -7.17 -15.23
CA ILE A 193 5.00 -6.35 -15.08
C ILE A 193 5.23 -5.37 -13.94
N ARG A 194 5.35 -4.09 -14.25
CA ARG A 194 5.65 -3.06 -13.24
C ARG A 194 4.56 -3.05 -12.16
N VAL A 195 4.97 -2.72 -10.93
CA VAL A 195 4.06 -2.72 -9.79
C VAL A 195 2.98 -1.66 -10.01
N ASP A 196 1.72 -2.07 -9.89
CA ASP A 196 0.60 -1.17 -10.00
C ASP A 196 0.67 -0.10 -8.89
N LEU A 197 0.22 1.11 -9.20
CA LEU A 197 0.12 2.16 -8.19
C LEU A 197 -0.76 1.69 -7.02
N PRO A 198 -0.44 2.07 -5.77
CA PRO A 198 -1.22 1.66 -4.62
C PRO A 198 -2.68 2.08 -4.79
N THR A 199 -3.60 1.14 -4.60
CA THR A 199 -5.04 1.43 -4.66
C THR A 199 -5.44 2.32 -3.49
N LEU A 200 -5.90 3.53 -3.79
CA LEU A 200 -6.33 4.52 -2.80
C LEU A 200 -7.78 4.28 -2.38
N GLY A 201 -8.04 3.11 -1.78
CA GLY A 201 -9.36 2.74 -1.27
C GLY A 201 -9.77 3.59 -0.07
N GLU A 202 -11.08 3.86 0.04
CA GLU A 202 -11.68 4.57 1.18
C GLU A 202 -12.10 3.64 2.33
N GLY A 203 -11.93 2.32 2.16
CA GLY A 203 -12.43 1.31 3.08
C GLY A 203 -13.97 1.29 3.17
N SER A 204 -14.49 0.60 4.19
CA SER A 204 -15.95 0.46 4.41
C SER A 204 -16.53 1.52 5.34
N HIS A 205 -15.79 2.59 5.65
CA HIS A 205 -16.22 3.64 6.59
C HIS A 205 -17.55 4.27 6.17
N ARG A 206 -17.75 4.50 4.87
CA ARG A 206 -18.99 5.06 4.32
C ARG A 206 -20.19 4.14 4.53
N SER A 207 -20.06 2.85 4.23
CA SER A 207 -21.18 1.90 4.38
C SER A 207 -21.55 1.71 5.84
N TYR A 208 -20.57 1.66 6.75
CA TYR A 208 -20.83 1.61 8.18
C TYR A 208 -21.49 2.88 8.70
N ALA A 209 -21.10 4.07 8.23
CA ALA A 209 -21.78 5.32 8.61
C ALA A 209 -23.27 5.28 8.24
N ILE A 210 -23.59 4.85 7.01
CA ILE A 210 -24.97 4.69 6.55
C ILE A 210 -25.73 3.69 7.42
N GLN A 211 -25.12 2.55 7.75
CA GLN A 211 -25.72 1.54 8.62
C GLN A 211 -26.04 2.09 10.02
N TRP A 212 -25.12 2.85 10.63
CA TRP A 212 -25.35 3.46 11.94
C TRP A 212 -26.47 4.49 11.91
N PHE A 213 -26.54 5.33 10.88
CA PHE A 213 -27.66 6.27 10.74
C PHE A 213 -28.99 5.56 10.47
N ALA A 214 -28.99 4.45 9.73
CA ALA A 214 -30.18 3.63 9.54
C ALA A 214 -30.68 3.02 10.86
N PHE A 215 -29.78 2.51 11.71
CA PHE A 215 -30.16 2.02 13.05
C PHE A 215 -30.69 3.12 13.96
N ALA A 216 -30.10 4.32 13.92
CA ALA A 216 -30.61 5.47 14.65
C ALA A 216 -32.03 5.82 14.18
N LEU A 217 -32.27 5.85 12.87
CA LEU A 217 -33.58 6.13 12.29
C LEU A 217 -34.61 5.08 12.71
N ILE A 218 -34.28 3.79 12.62
CA ILE A 218 -35.16 2.69 13.03
C ILE A 218 -35.54 2.81 14.51
N ALA A 219 -34.57 3.12 15.39
CA ALA A 219 -34.83 3.30 16.81
C ALA A 219 -35.81 4.46 17.08
N VAL A 220 -35.64 5.60 16.42
CA VAL A 220 -36.53 6.77 16.56
C VAL A 220 -37.93 6.49 16.00
N VAL A 221 -38.02 5.92 14.79
CA VAL A 221 -39.31 5.58 14.17
C VAL A 221 -40.05 4.52 14.99
N GLY A 222 -39.34 3.50 15.47
CA GLY A 222 -39.89 2.46 16.34
C GLY A 222 -40.45 3.04 17.64
N ALA A 223 -39.71 3.96 18.29
CA ALA A 223 -40.20 4.67 19.48
C ALA A 223 -41.46 5.50 19.18
N GLY A 224 -41.49 6.24 18.07
CA GLY A 224 -42.66 7.02 17.65
C GLY A 224 -43.88 6.15 17.35
N ALA A 225 -43.70 4.99 16.73
CA ALA A 225 -44.78 4.04 16.45
C ALA A 225 -45.40 3.47 17.74
N VAL A 226 -44.58 3.18 18.76
CA VAL A 226 -45.06 2.69 20.06
C VAL A 226 -45.89 3.75 20.79
N VAL A 227 -45.51 5.03 20.68
CA VAL A 227 -46.29 6.15 21.26
C VAL A 227 -47.64 6.32 20.57
N ARG A 228 -47.71 6.13 19.25
CA ARG A 228 -48.93 6.28 18.45
C ARG A 228 -49.90 5.09 18.54
N ARG A 229 -49.48 3.94 19.07
CA ARG A 229 -50.36 2.78 19.21
C ARG A 229 -51.48 3.09 20.22
N PRO A 230 -52.77 3.00 19.83
CA PRO A 230 -53.87 3.19 20.76
C PRO A 230 -53.82 2.10 21.83
N ARG A 231 -54.02 2.48 23.09
CA ARG A 231 -54.17 1.53 24.21
C ARG A 231 -55.49 0.79 24.00
N ARG A 232 -55.42 -0.50 23.62
CA ARG A 232 -56.55 -1.42 23.71
C ARG A 232 -56.68 -1.93 25.13
#